data_AF-A0A817K8D0-F1
#
_entry.id   AF-A0A817K8D0-F1
#
_cell.length_a   1.000
_cell.length_b   1.000
_cell.length_c   1.000
_cell.angle_alpha   90.00
_cell.angle_beta   90.00
_cell.angle_gamma   90.00
#
_symmetry.space_group_name_H-M   'P 1'
#
loop_
_entity.id
_entity.type
_entity.pdbx_description
1 polymer ?
#
loop_
_entity_poly.entity_id
_entity_poly.type
_entity_poly.pdbx_seq_one_letter_code
_entity_poly.pdbx_strand_id
1 'polypeptide(L)'
;MHLDDLPLPKQRLQHQRYVLWTVEPPYRVPKRVAQMNSYFNWTMTYRQDSDILSRIMFWKKRSSPISNNKTDHLNDRQPRVLWLVSNCQSDSRREDYMKRLSKVIPTTII
;
A
#
# COMPACT_ATOMS: atom_id res chain seq x y z
N MET A 1 11.91 5.85 -13.34
CA MET A 1 12.03 7.29 -13.67
C MET A 1 12.38 7.99 -12.38
N HIS A 2 13.62 8.45 -12.27
CA HIS A 2 14.06 9.28 -11.17
C HIS A 2 13.51 10.70 -11.37
N LEU A 3 13.34 11.46 -10.28
CA LEU A 3 12.87 12.86 -10.35
C LEU A 3 13.81 13.73 -11.20
N ASP A 4 15.07 13.34 -11.36
CA ASP A 4 16.07 14.01 -12.19
C ASP A 4 15.86 13.81 -13.70
N ASP A 5 15.10 12.79 -14.10
CA ASP A 5 14.77 12.53 -15.51
C ASP A 5 13.63 13.43 -16.02
N LEU A 6 13.06 14.26 -15.14
CA LEU A 6 11.91 15.10 -15.45
C LEU A 6 12.33 16.33 -16.27
N PRO A 7 11.65 16.63 -17.39
CA PRO A 7 11.98 17.79 -18.20
C PRO A 7 11.74 19.08 -17.41
N LEU A 8 12.52 20.12 -17.73
CA LEU A 8 12.30 21.43 -17.13
C LEU A 8 10.89 21.93 -17.47
N PRO A 9 10.24 22.74 -16.60
CA PRO A 9 8.89 23.24 -16.85
C PRO A 9 8.69 23.88 -18.23
N LYS A 10 9.74 24.52 -18.77
CA LYS A 10 9.75 25.15 -20.11
C LYS A 10 9.76 24.18 -21.28
N GLN A 11 10.16 22.93 -21.08
CA GLN A 11 10.27 21.89 -22.11
C GLN A 11 9.04 20.97 -22.16
N ARG A 12 8.04 21.24 -21.31
CA ARG A 12 6.85 20.40 -21.20
C ARG A 12 5.92 20.67 -22.37
N LEU A 13 5.38 19.59 -22.93
CA LEU A 13 4.31 19.67 -23.91
C LEU A 13 3.03 20.15 -23.22
N GLN A 14 2.35 21.14 -23.80
CA GLN A 14 1.14 21.73 -23.20
C GLN A 14 0.02 20.70 -22.96
N HIS A 15 -0.06 19.66 -23.78
CA HIS A 15 -1.08 18.62 -23.69
C HIS A 15 -0.68 17.44 -22.77
N GLN A 16 0.56 17.38 -22.29
CA GLN A 16 1.03 16.30 -21.44
C GLN A 16 0.76 16.62 -19.97
N ARG A 17 -0.03 15.77 -19.30
CA ARG A 17 -0.25 15.84 -17.85
C ARG A 17 0.87 15.10 -17.11
N TYR A 18 1.38 15.72 -16.06
CA TYR A 18 2.37 15.11 -15.17
C TYR A 18 1.69 14.77 -13.85
N VAL A 19 1.72 13.48 -13.50
CA VAL A 19 1.00 12.95 -12.34
C VAL A 19 2.01 12.60 -11.25
N LEU A 20 1.83 13.16 -10.05
CA LEU A 20 2.56 12.69 -8.87
C LEU A 20 1.92 11.38 -8.41
N TRP A 21 2.58 10.27 -8.71
CA TRP A 21 2.11 8.95 -8.28
C TRP A 21 2.90 8.45 -7.09
N THR A 22 2.20 8.06 -6.03
CA THR A 22 2.79 7.34 -4.90
C THR A 22 1.72 6.58 -4.13
N VAL A 23 2.10 5.39 -3.66
CA VAL A 23 1.32 4.63 -2.67
C VAL A 23 1.99 4.60 -1.30
N GLU A 24 3.17 5.20 -1.18
CA GLU A 24 3.94 5.29 0.05
C GLU A 24 3.48 6.48 0.91
N PRO A 25 3.61 6.41 2.23
CA PRO A 25 3.28 7.50 3.14
C PRO A 25 4.19 8.73 2.93
N PRO A 26 3.75 9.94 3.35
CA PRO A 26 4.45 11.20 3.05
C PRO A 26 5.92 11.24 3.46
N TYR A 27 6.29 10.60 4.58
CA TYR A 27 7.67 10.60 5.06
C TYR A 27 8.63 9.77 4.19
N ARG A 28 8.11 8.86 3.36
CA ARG A 28 8.90 8.07 2.40
C ARG A 28 8.97 8.72 1.02
N VAL A 29 8.12 9.71 0.75
CA VAL A 29 8.20 10.49 -0.49
C VAL A 29 9.45 11.38 -0.42
N PRO A 30 10.26 11.46 -1.49
CA PRO A 30 11.46 12.29 -1.49
C PRO A 30 11.13 13.74 -1.13
N LYS A 31 11.88 14.33 -0.19
CA LYS A 31 11.67 15.73 0.26
C LYS A 31 11.68 16.74 -0.89
N ARG A 32 12.43 16.45 -1.97
CA ARG A 32 12.48 17.27 -3.18
C ARG A 32 11.11 17.41 -3.85
N VAL A 33 10.21 16.44 -3.73
CA VAL A 33 8.84 16.56 -4.26
C VAL A 33 8.12 17.78 -3.65
N ALA A 34 8.35 18.06 -2.37
CA ALA A 34 7.79 19.25 -1.71
C ALA A 34 8.42 20.57 -2.22
N GLN A 35 9.58 20.52 -2.87
CA GLN A 35 10.26 21.68 -3.47
C GLN A 35 9.84 21.90 -4.93
N MET A 36 9.22 20.91 -5.58
CA MET A 36 8.78 20.95 -6.97
C MET A 36 7.42 21.66 -7.12
N ASN A 37 7.20 22.74 -6.36
CA ASN A 37 5.92 23.47 -6.27
C ASN A 37 5.22 23.60 -7.63
N SER A 38 4.02 23.03 -7.72
CA SER A 38 3.15 23.05 -8.91
C SER A 38 3.72 22.36 -10.16
N TYR A 39 4.76 21.53 -10.03
CA TYR A 39 5.28 20.75 -11.16
C TYR A 39 4.24 19.72 -11.64
N PHE A 40 3.60 19.01 -10.73
CA PHE A 40 2.59 18.01 -11.08
C PHE A 40 1.22 18.66 -11.27
N ASN A 41 0.50 18.25 -12.32
CA ASN A 41 -0.86 18.69 -12.58
C ASN A 41 -1.87 17.92 -11.74
N TRP A 42 -1.64 16.62 -11.58
CA TRP A 42 -2.53 15.71 -10.88
C TRP A 42 -1.78 14.90 -9.84
N THR A 43 -2.53 14.43 -8.87
CA THR A 43 -2.10 13.52 -7.83
C THR A 43 -2.77 12.17 -8.03
N MET A 44 -1.98 11.09 -7.92
CA MET A 44 -2.48 9.73 -7.95
C MET A 44 -1.97 8.99 -6.71
N THR A 45 -2.77 9.00 -5.64
CA THR A 45 -2.35 8.47 -4.32
C THR A 45 -3.47 7.72 -3.61
N TYR A 46 -3.15 7.15 -2.44
CA TYR A 46 -4.13 6.47 -1.59
C TYR A 46 -5.11 7.41 -0.88
N ARG A 47 -4.82 8.73 -0.85
CA ARG A 47 -5.71 9.71 -0.22
C ARG A 47 -6.99 9.87 -1.05
N GLN A 48 -8.11 10.07 -0.35
CA GLN A 48 -9.42 10.23 -1.00
C GLN A 48 -9.57 11.57 -1.76
N ASP A 49 -8.72 12.54 -1.46
CA ASP A 49 -8.69 13.87 -2.10
C ASP A 49 -7.71 13.97 -3.28
N SER A 50 -7.16 12.85 -3.76
CA SER A 50 -6.32 12.83 -4.97
C SER A 50 -7.17 12.88 -6.24
N ASP A 51 -6.64 13.51 -7.30
CA ASP A 51 -7.30 13.58 -8.62
C ASP A 51 -7.62 12.19 -9.18
N ILE A 52 -6.72 11.23 -8.96
CA ILE A 52 -6.90 9.82 -9.30
C ILE A 52 -6.67 8.98 -8.04
N LEU A 53 -7.70 8.26 -7.59
CA LEU A 53 -7.56 7.39 -6.43
C LEU A 53 -6.76 6.13 -6.78
N SER A 54 -5.62 5.93 -6.12
CA SER A 54 -4.76 4.75 -6.29
C SER A 54 -4.49 4.10 -4.93
N ARG A 55 -5.11 2.94 -4.69
CA ARG A 55 -4.91 2.14 -3.48
C ARG A 55 -3.99 0.96 -3.77
N ILE A 56 -3.22 0.54 -2.76
CA ILE A 56 -2.35 -0.64 -2.85
C ILE A 56 -3.17 -1.93 -3.01
N MET A 57 -4.36 -1.98 -2.42
CA MET A 57 -5.19 -3.18 -2.38
C MET A 57 -6.64 -2.82 -2.69
N PHE A 58 -7.28 -3.67 -3.48
CA PHE A 58 -8.70 -3.57 -3.82
C PHE A 58 -9.39 -4.88 -3.52
N TRP A 59 -10.55 -4.80 -2.89
CA TRP A 59 -11.42 -5.94 -2.69
C TRP A 59 -12.29 -6.10 -3.94
N LYS A 60 -12.21 -7.27 -4.58
CA LYS A 60 -13.11 -7.62 -5.69
C LYS A 60 -14.10 -8.67 -5.18
N LYS A 61 -15.40 -8.45 -5.44
CA LYS A 61 -16.40 -9.49 -5.20
C LYS A 61 -16.03 -10.71 -6.03
N ARG A 62 -16.04 -11.88 -5.39
CA ARG A 62 -15.84 -13.15 -6.08
C ARG A 62 -17.04 -13.40 -7.02
N SER A 63 -16.78 -13.87 -8.23
CA SER A 63 -17.82 -14.19 -9.22
C SER A 63 -18.60 -15.46 -8.87
N SER A 64 -17.98 -16.40 -8.16
CA SER A 64 -18.60 -17.65 -7.70
C SER A 64 -18.50 -17.79 -6.19
N PRO A 65 -19.53 -18.35 -5.52
CA PRO A 65 -19.45 -18.73 -4.12
C PRO A 65 -18.41 -19.85 -3.93
N ILE A 66 -17.85 -19.93 -2.72
CA ILE A 66 -16.90 -21.00 -2.38
C ILE A 66 -17.71 -22.30 -2.16
N SER A 67 -17.44 -23.34 -2.96
CA SER A 67 -17.92 -24.69 -2.69
C SER A 67 -17.15 -25.25 -1.49
N ASN A 68 -17.63 -24.98 -0.28
CA ASN A 68 -17.05 -25.50 0.95
C ASN A 68 -17.59 -26.90 1.25
N ASN A 69 -17.12 -27.92 0.53
CA ASN A 69 -17.31 -29.33 0.91
C ASN A 69 -16.29 -29.80 1.97
N LYS A 70 -15.72 -28.87 2.74
CA LYS A 70 -14.93 -29.18 3.92
C LYS A 70 -15.61 -28.56 5.12
N THR A 71 -16.27 -29.40 5.89
CA THR A 71 -16.50 -29.17 7.31
C THR A 71 -15.14 -29.24 7.98
N ASP A 72 -14.30 -28.21 7.81
CA ASP A 72 -13.02 -28.15 8.49
C ASP A 72 -13.31 -27.95 9.98
N HIS A 73 -12.99 -28.99 10.72
CA HIS A 73 -13.10 -29.10 12.15
C HIS A 73 -12.63 -27.80 12.81
N LEU A 74 -13.54 -27.15 13.54
CA LEU A 74 -13.23 -26.12 14.52
C LEU A 74 -12.43 -26.76 15.66
N ASN A 75 -11.18 -27.15 15.36
CA ASN A 75 -10.22 -27.54 16.38
C ASN A 75 -9.87 -26.29 17.19
N ASP A 76 -9.83 -26.43 18.52
CA ASP A 76 -9.48 -25.36 19.48
C ASP A 76 -8.09 -24.70 19.26
N ARG A 77 -7.33 -25.16 18.27
CA ARG A 77 -6.01 -24.63 17.86
C ARG A 77 -6.06 -23.75 16.61
N GLN A 78 -7.24 -23.23 16.25
CA GLN A 78 -7.34 -22.26 15.17
C GLN A 78 -6.56 -20.97 15.54
N PRO A 79 -5.76 -20.43 14.62
CA PRO A 79 -5.09 -19.15 14.82
C PRO A 79 -6.13 -18.07 15.09
N ARG A 80 -6.00 -17.35 16.21
CA ARG A 80 -6.96 -16.30 16.60
C ARG A 80 -6.64 -14.96 15.94
N VAL A 81 -5.46 -14.85 15.36
CA VAL A 81 -4.96 -13.64 14.72
C VAL A 81 -4.40 -14.01 13.35
N LEU A 82 -4.92 -13.36 12.32
CA LEU A 82 -4.37 -13.39 10.97
C LEU A 82 -3.58 -12.09 10.73
N TRP A 83 -2.31 -12.21 10.35
CA TRP A 83 -1.47 -11.07 10.00
C TRP A 83 -1.07 -11.14 8.54
N LEU A 84 -1.69 -10.29 7.73
CA LEU A 84 -1.38 -10.11 6.31
C LEU A 84 -0.24 -9.09 6.17
N VAL A 85 0.92 -9.54 5.68
CA VAL A 85 2.16 -8.74 5.69
C VAL A 85 2.92 -8.86 4.37
N SER A 86 3.04 -7.75 3.65
CA SER A 86 3.83 -7.70 2.40
C SER A 86 5.29 -7.23 2.58
N ASN A 87 5.62 -6.68 3.75
CA ASN A 87 6.97 -6.21 4.08
C ASN A 87 7.31 -6.54 5.55
N CYS A 88 8.35 -7.36 5.73
CA CYS A 88 8.82 -7.84 7.03
C CYS A 88 9.93 -6.96 7.66
N GLN A 89 10.41 -5.94 6.95
CA GLN A 89 11.36 -4.95 7.45
C GLN A 89 10.68 -3.58 7.46
N SER A 90 9.99 -3.29 8.57
CA SER A 90 9.14 -2.11 8.68
C SER A 90 9.75 -1.06 9.59
N ASP A 91 9.57 0.22 9.24
CA ASP A 91 10.05 1.33 10.08
C ASP A 91 9.37 1.35 11.45
N SER A 92 8.14 0.82 11.53
CA SER A 92 7.39 0.68 12.77
C SER A 92 7.81 -0.49 13.64
N ARG A 93 8.69 -1.38 13.14
CA ARG A 93 9.08 -2.64 13.80
C ARG A 93 7.89 -3.51 14.21
N ARG A 94 6.82 -3.48 13.41
CA ARG A 94 5.58 -4.24 13.71
C ARG A 94 5.83 -5.76 13.79
N GLU A 95 6.87 -6.24 13.13
CA GLU A 95 7.34 -7.62 13.21
C GLU A 95 7.80 -8.00 14.63
N ASP A 96 8.40 -7.08 15.39
CA ASP A 96 8.83 -7.35 16.76
C ASP A 96 7.63 -7.47 17.70
N TYR A 97 6.59 -6.67 17.46
CA TYR A 97 5.31 -6.83 18.15
C TYR A 97 4.69 -8.20 17.84
N MET A 98 4.65 -8.60 16.57
CA MET A 98 4.07 -9.90 16.19
C MET A 98 4.88 -11.10 16.70
N LYS A 99 6.21 -11.00 16.81
CA LYS A 99 7.05 -12.02 17.47
C LYS A 99 6.72 -12.17 18.97
N ARG A 100 6.27 -11.11 19.64
CA ARG A 100 5.84 -11.18 21.05
C ARG A 100 4.42 -11.72 21.15
N LEU A 101 3.53 -11.26 20.28
CA LEU A 101 2.13 -11.67 20.26
C LEU A 101 1.98 -13.17 19.99
N SER A 102 2.76 -13.72 19.06
CA SER A 102 2.71 -15.14 18.68
C SER A 102 3.09 -16.10 19.81
N LYS A 103 3.77 -15.62 20.86
CA LYS A 103 4.09 -16.40 22.05
C LYS A 103 2.90 -16.57 23.00
N VAL A 104 1.92 -15.67 22.92
CA VAL A 104 0.77 -15.63 23.84
C VAL A 104 -0.51 -16.10 23.15
N ILE A 105 -0.65 -15.82 21.86
CA ILE A 105 -1.85 -16.14 21.08
C ILE A 105 -1.43 -16.84 19.78
N PRO A 106 -2.08 -17.95 19.40
CA PRO A 106 -1.87 -18.58 18.10
C PRO A 106 -2.12 -17.59 16.95
N THR A 107 -1.09 -17.36 16.13
CA THR A 107 -1.13 -16.41 15.00
C THR A 107 -0.80 -17.12 13.69
N THR A 108 -1.46 -16.74 12.60
CA THR A 108 -1.06 -17.10 11.23
C THR A 108 -0.54 -15.86 10.51
N ILE A 109 0.59 -16.03 9.84
CA ILE A 109 1.27 -14.98 9.07
C ILE A 109 1.19 -15.38 7.61
N ILE A 110 0.68 -14.49 6.76
CA ILE A 110 0.56 -14.67 5.30
C ILE A 110 1.18 -13.47 4.59
#